data_AF-A0A1Q3AH46-F1
#
_entry.id   AF-A0A1Q3AH46-F1
#
_cell.length_a   1.000
_cell.length_b   1.000
_cell.length_c   1.000
_cell.angle_alpha   90.00
_cell.angle_beta   90.00
_cell.angle_gamma   90.00
#
_symmetry.space_group_name_H-M   'P 1'
#
loop_
_entity.id
_entity.type
_entity.pdbx_description
1 polymer ?
#
loop_
_entity_poly.entity_id
_entity_poly.type
_entity_poly.pdbx_seq_one_letter_code
_entity_poly.pdbx_strand_id
1 'polypeptide(L)'
;MSKDTKVNKLRNEEFKIWKKSVPSLYQHISYFKPHLDARLGDALQFGKRFTFSNNVVPDQKRGVLNTELYYSVGSYVYKVDCTLPLGLQHSGGEQELPDPQYNDVFKQVGGDAFPSPHFLFPGENITKLSPLQSSENTVLGMATNASLVWFKEGHRNPTHIMQEMMGPMTTYGSIHSIRNSDYLSVCDFDLRKDESQIVKCQSDRKEGHSTIKVVDNVGEVGATTRRFNVPSTVLHSIEFLDDNLFVTCSDRNVISFWDARTDSELWSFTDSRDGNLTSLSSSPQLDGFFATGTDGGVIKLWDLRAIMSQQQEMVSFSHSDEEPVVDLQFSPTSSTEFLSVGKSGNVYHWDTDFFFTNEEADLEDLNAQCLKFLHTGGSRRSMGPNDKRNMVNWHPTIDHLVGTIDNDCSIGVYKAFTGREDEQQGEENEEE
;
A
#
# COMPACT_ATOMS: atom_id res chain seq x y z
N MET A 1 -27.90 9.83 12.11
CA MET A 1 -28.02 10.83 11.02
C MET A 1 -28.84 10.23 9.90
N SER A 2 -29.92 10.90 9.48
CA SER A 2 -30.72 10.50 8.32
C SER A 2 -29.84 10.52 7.07
N LYS A 3 -29.43 9.35 6.54
CA LYS A 3 -28.66 9.27 5.30
C LYS A 3 -29.51 9.89 4.18
N ASP A 4 -28.98 10.91 3.51
CA ASP A 4 -29.68 11.61 2.43
C ASP A 4 -30.11 10.63 1.33
N THR A 5 -31.41 10.42 1.23
CA THR A 5 -32.04 9.48 0.29
C THR A 5 -31.70 9.79 -1.16
N LYS A 6 -31.43 11.06 -1.53
CA LYS A 6 -31.05 11.43 -2.90
C LYS A 6 -29.63 11.00 -3.22
N VAL A 7 -28.68 11.26 -2.31
CA VAL A 7 -27.28 10.82 -2.43
C VAL A 7 -27.19 9.30 -2.52
N ASN A 8 -27.98 8.58 -1.73
CA ASN A 8 -28.04 7.12 -1.80
C ASN A 8 -28.58 6.60 -3.15
N LYS A 9 -29.54 7.30 -3.77
CA LYS A 9 -30.05 6.93 -5.10
C LYS A 9 -29.01 7.14 -6.18
N LEU A 10 -28.37 8.30 -6.21
CA LEU A 10 -27.30 8.62 -7.17
C LEU A 10 -26.17 7.60 -7.07
N ARG A 11 -25.72 7.33 -5.83
CA ARG A 11 -24.73 6.29 -5.55
C ARG A 11 -25.18 4.88 -5.96
N ASN A 12 -26.47 4.57 -5.93
CA ASN A 12 -26.92 3.26 -6.36
C ASN A 12 -26.91 3.13 -7.89
N GLU A 13 -27.22 4.21 -8.62
CA GLU A 13 -27.19 4.21 -10.09
C GLU A 13 -25.75 4.13 -10.62
N GLU A 14 -24.83 4.91 -10.06
CA GLU A 14 -23.40 4.82 -10.38
C GLU A 14 -22.85 3.39 -10.14
N PHE A 15 -23.28 2.70 -9.07
CA PHE A 15 -22.85 1.31 -8.82
C PHE A 15 -23.32 0.36 -9.93
N LYS A 16 -24.57 0.53 -10.38
CA LYS A 16 -25.12 -0.29 -11.47
C LYS A 16 -24.39 -0.03 -12.77
N ILE A 17 -24.03 1.23 -13.05
CA ILE A 17 -23.24 1.61 -14.23
C ILE A 17 -21.88 0.92 -14.15
N TRP A 18 -21.17 1.08 -13.03
CA TRP A 18 -19.87 0.45 -12.80
C TRP A 18 -19.93 -1.07 -12.98
N LYS A 19 -20.92 -1.75 -12.38
CA LYS A 19 -21.06 -3.21 -12.51
C LYS A 19 -21.31 -3.66 -13.95
N LYS A 20 -21.97 -2.84 -14.76
CA LYS A 20 -22.20 -3.10 -16.19
C LYS A 20 -20.95 -2.84 -17.03
N SER A 21 -20.08 -1.91 -16.62
CA SER A 21 -18.85 -1.59 -17.33
C SER A 21 -17.66 -2.47 -16.94
N VAL A 22 -17.75 -3.25 -15.85
CA VAL A 22 -16.69 -4.16 -15.40
C VAL A 22 -16.07 -5.00 -16.54
N PRO A 23 -16.84 -5.69 -17.40
CA PRO A 23 -16.26 -6.52 -18.47
C PRO A 23 -15.42 -5.74 -19.49
N SER A 24 -15.59 -4.42 -19.57
CA SER A 24 -14.86 -3.54 -20.49
C SER A 24 -13.71 -2.78 -19.83
N LEU A 25 -13.65 -2.75 -18.50
CA LEU A 25 -12.68 -1.95 -17.74
C LEU A 25 -11.57 -2.79 -17.09
N TYR A 26 -11.76 -4.10 -16.97
CA TYR A 26 -10.83 -4.97 -16.27
C TYR A 26 -10.49 -6.20 -17.12
N GLN A 27 -9.20 -6.51 -17.25
CA GLN A 27 -8.75 -7.81 -17.77
C GLN A 27 -9.15 -8.93 -16.79
N HIS A 28 -9.07 -8.63 -15.49
CA HIS A 28 -9.56 -9.50 -14.42
C HIS A 28 -10.04 -8.67 -13.24
N ILE A 29 -11.12 -9.12 -12.60
CA ILE A 29 -11.52 -8.62 -11.30
C ILE A 29 -12.22 -9.73 -10.51
N SER A 30 -11.79 -9.93 -9.28
CA SER A 30 -12.40 -10.85 -8.34
C SER A 30 -12.62 -10.13 -7.01
N TYR A 31 -13.71 -10.50 -6.32
CA TYR A 31 -14.02 -9.99 -5.00
C TYR A 31 -14.20 -11.14 -4.05
N PHE A 32 -13.52 -11.05 -2.91
CA PHE A 32 -13.64 -11.97 -1.82
C PHE A 32 -14.04 -11.21 -0.57
N LYS A 33 -15.17 -11.58 0.03
CA LYS A 33 -15.55 -11.03 1.33
C LYS A 33 -15.18 -12.05 2.41
N PRO A 34 -14.14 -11.80 3.22
CA PRO A 34 -13.87 -12.66 4.36
C PRO A 34 -15.08 -12.58 5.30
N HIS A 35 -15.67 -13.74 5.61
CA HIS A 35 -16.46 -13.83 6.84
C HIS A 35 -15.50 -13.53 8.00
N LEU A 36 -15.94 -12.87 9.08
CA LEU A 36 -15.06 -12.61 10.23
C LEU A 36 -15.62 -13.41 11.39
N ASP A 37 -14.73 -14.07 12.14
CA ASP A 37 -15.11 -14.87 13.31
C ASP A 37 -15.99 -14.03 14.26
N ALA A 38 -17.16 -14.53 14.62
CA ALA A 38 -18.04 -13.87 15.58
C ALA A 38 -17.37 -13.65 16.96
N ARG A 39 -16.29 -14.40 17.26
CA ARG A 39 -15.45 -14.22 18.45
C ARG A 39 -14.58 -12.96 18.42
N LEU A 40 -14.38 -12.33 17.25
CA LEU A 40 -13.63 -11.06 17.11
C LEU A 40 -14.35 -9.85 17.72
N GLY A 41 -15.50 -10.05 18.39
CA GLY A 41 -16.32 -8.93 18.85
C GLY A 41 -16.82 -8.12 17.65
N ASP A 42 -16.86 -6.80 17.79
CA ASP A 42 -17.20 -5.91 16.67
C ASP A 42 -15.98 -5.74 15.75
N ALA A 43 -15.67 -6.78 14.96
CA ALA A 43 -14.56 -6.82 14.02
C ALA A 43 -14.57 -5.64 13.01
N LEU A 44 -15.70 -4.95 12.89
CA LEU A 44 -15.87 -3.72 12.10
C LEU A 44 -15.09 -2.53 12.67
N GLN A 45 -14.74 -2.55 13.96
CA GLN A 45 -14.03 -1.46 14.62
C GLN A 45 -12.52 -1.43 14.33
N PHE A 46 -11.93 -2.55 13.92
CA PHE A 46 -10.49 -2.60 13.64
C PHE A 46 -10.19 -2.13 12.22
N GLY A 47 -9.08 -1.41 12.02
CA GLY A 47 -8.52 -1.20 10.68
C GLY A 47 -8.14 -2.55 10.06
N LYS A 48 -8.29 -2.66 8.73
CA LYS A 48 -7.88 -3.87 7.98
C LYS A 48 -6.80 -3.50 7.01
N ARG A 49 -5.76 -4.33 6.94
CA ARG A 49 -4.61 -4.16 6.04
C ARG A 49 -4.38 -5.47 5.34
N PHE A 50 -3.72 -5.42 4.20
CA PHE A 50 -3.31 -6.65 3.54
C PHE A 50 -2.01 -6.42 2.81
N THR A 51 -1.34 -7.50 2.43
CA THR A 51 -0.24 -7.46 1.47
C THR A 51 -0.21 -8.77 0.69
N PHE A 52 0.30 -8.73 -0.54
CA PHE A 52 0.50 -9.95 -1.32
C PHE A 52 1.72 -10.72 -0.81
N SER A 53 1.71 -12.03 -1.06
CA SER A 53 2.91 -12.85 -0.94
C SER A 53 3.75 -12.74 -2.21
N ASN A 54 5.04 -13.06 -2.08
CA ASN A 54 5.95 -13.20 -3.21
C ASN A 54 5.74 -14.54 -3.96
N ASN A 55 4.93 -15.45 -3.40
CA ASN A 55 4.71 -16.78 -3.97
C ASN A 55 3.71 -16.75 -5.13
N VAL A 56 4.19 -17.12 -6.31
CA VAL A 56 3.37 -17.28 -7.52
C VAL A 56 3.59 -18.68 -8.08
N VAL A 57 2.52 -19.49 -8.14
CA VAL A 57 2.58 -20.89 -8.56
C VAL A 57 1.68 -21.10 -9.79
N PRO A 58 2.25 -21.23 -11.00
CA PRO A 58 1.50 -21.53 -12.20
C PRO A 58 1.07 -23.01 -12.24
N ASP A 59 -0.19 -23.25 -12.60
CA ASP A 59 -0.75 -24.57 -12.86
C ASP A 59 -1.21 -24.65 -14.32
N GLN A 60 -0.28 -25.06 -15.19
CA GLN A 60 -0.53 -25.18 -16.64
C GLN A 60 -1.65 -26.16 -16.98
N LYS A 61 -1.85 -27.22 -16.17
CA LYS A 61 -2.89 -28.22 -16.46
C LYS A 61 -4.29 -27.65 -16.28
N ARG A 62 -4.44 -26.72 -15.34
CA ARG A 62 -5.71 -26.05 -15.04
C ARG A 62 -5.83 -24.67 -15.66
N GLY A 63 -4.78 -24.17 -16.33
CA GLY A 63 -4.79 -22.83 -16.91
C GLY A 63 -4.91 -21.72 -15.86
N VAL A 64 -4.46 -21.96 -14.62
CA VAL A 64 -4.58 -21.01 -13.52
C VAL A 64 -3.22 -20.65 -12.93
N LEU A 65 -3.14 -19.47 -12.35
CA LEU A 65 -2.02 -18.95 -11.59
C LEU A 65 -2.47 -18.76 -10.14
N ASN A 66 -1.84 -19.45 -9.19
CA ASN A 66 -2.17 -19.29 -7.78
C ASN A 66 -1.18 -18.32 -7.14
N THR A 67 -1.73 -17.34 -6.43
CA THR A 67 -1.01 -16.46 -5.51
C THR A 67 -1.78 -16.44 -4.19
N GLU A 68 -1.23 -15.79 -3.19
CA GLU A 68 -1.78 -15.72 -1.84
C GLU A 68 -1.57 -14.32 -1.28
N LEU A 69 -2.45 -13.91 -0.37
CA LEU A 69 -2.34 -12.64 0.33
C LEU A 69 -2.53 -12.81 1.83
N TYR A 70 -1.89 -11.94 2.60
CA TYR A 70 -2.05 -11.85 4.04
C TYR A 70 -2.99 -10.70 4.36
N TYR A 71 -4.06 -10.97 5.11
CA TYR A 71 -5.08 -10.00 5.49
C TYR A 71 -5.15 -9.86 7.01
N SER A 72 -4.82 -8.67 7.54
CA SER A 72 -4.89 -8.38 8.96
C SER A 72 -6.24 -7.80 9.38
N VAL A 73 -6.73 -8.28 10.52
CA VAL A 73 -7.89 -7.74 11.23
C VAL A 73 -7.52 -7.64 12.70
N GLY A 74 -7.18 -6.43 13.14
CA GLY A 74 -6.65 -6.22 14.48
C GLY A 74 -5.34 -6.98 14.70
N SER A 75 -5.31 -7.88 15.67
CA SER A 75 -4.15 -8.71 16.04
C SER A 75 -3.99 -10.00 15.22
N TYR A 76 -4.98 -10.32 14.38
CA TYR A 76 -5.05 -11.56 13.64
C TYR A 76 -4.65 -11.34 12.19
N VAL A 77 -3.83 -12.22 11.64
CA VAL A 77 -3.49 -12.23 10.21
C VAL A 77 -3.99 -13.52 9.60
N TYR A 78 -4.80 -13.40 8.56
CA TYR A 78 -5.36 -14.50 7.79
C TYR A 78 -4.62 -14.64 6.48
N LYS A 79 -4.47 -15.88 6.02
CA LYS A 79 -3.93 -16.20 4.71
C LYS A 79 -5.09 -16.50 3.77
N VAL A 80 -5.12 -15.83 2.62
CA VAL A 80 -6.20 -15.96 1.64
C VAL A 80 -5.59 -16.34 0.30
N ASP A 81 -6.01 -17.48 -0.23
CA ASP A 81 -5.58 -17.93 -1.55
C ASP A 81 -6.32 -17.17 -2.65
N CYS A 82 -5.60 -16.80 -3.71
CA CYS A 82 -6.12 -16.11 -4.87
C CYS A 82 -5.74 -16.89 -6.13
N THR A 83 -6.75 -17.31 -6.89
CA THR A 83 -6.55 -18.02 -8.17
C THR A 83 -6.92 -17.09 -9.31
N LEU A 84 -5.96 -16.85 -10.20
CA LEU A 84 -6.06 -16.00 -11.38
C LEU A 84 -5.99 -16.87 -12.65
N PRO A 85 -6.51 -16.41 -13.79
CA PRO A 85 -6.24 -17.05 -15.07
C PRO A 85 -4.73 -17.01 -15.40
N LEU A 86 -4.15 -18.11 -15.86
CA LEU A 86 -2.73 -18.16 -16.27
C LEU A 86 -2.46 -17.27 -17.49
N GLY A 87 -3.43 -17.16 -18.40
CA GLY A 87 -3.35 -16.28 -19.58
C GLY A 87 -3.23 -14.78 -19.25
N LEU A 88 -3.48 -14.37 -18.00
CA LEU A 88 -3.30 -12.98 -17.57
C LEU A 88 -1.84 -12.49 -17.60
N GLN A 89 -0.89 -13.44 -17.64
CA GLN A 89 0.56 -13.20 -17.62
C GLN A 89 1.27 -13.73 -18.87
N HIS A 90 0.57 -14.46 -19.75
CA HIS A 90 1.20 -15.16 -20.86
C HIS A 90 0.97 -14.41 -22.17
N SER A 91 1.89 -13.50 -22.49
CA SER A 91 2.02 -12.88 -23.80
C SER A 91 2.93 -13.74 -24.68
N GLY A 92 2.36 -14.46 -25.65
CA GLY A 92 3.15 -14.96 -26.80
C GLY A 92 3.57 -16.44 -26.84
N GLY A 93 2.87 -17.36 -26.19
CA GLY A 93 3.07 -18.80 -26.44
C GLY A 93 2.18 -19.33 -27.57
N GLU A 94 2.75 -20.01 -28.58
CA GLU A 94 2.00 -20.70 -29.66
C GLU A 94 1.06 -21.83 -29.15
N GLN A 95 1.17 -22.21 -27.86
CA GLN A 95 0.31 -23.23 -27.25
C GLN A 95 -0.98 -22.62 -26.71
N GLU A 96 -2.12 -23.09 -27.24
CA GLU A 96 -3.44 -22.85 -26.66
C GLU A 96 -3.43 -23.29 -25.18
N LEU A 97 -3.56 -22.32 -24.28
CA LEU A 97 -3.73 -22.59 -22.85
C LEU A 97 -5.14 -23.16 -22.61
N PRO A 98 -5.29 -24.14 -21.70
CA PRO A 98 -6.62 -24.62 -21.33
C PRO A 98 -7.41 -23.51 -20.64
N ASP A 99 -8.72 -23.51 -20.86
CA ASP A 99 -9.63 -22.61 -20.13
C ASP A 99 -9.41 -22.75 -18.61
N PRO A 100 -9.32 -21.63 -17.87
CA PRO A 100 -9.00 -21.64 -16.46
C PRO A 100 -10.06 -22.44 -15.68
N GLN A 101 -9.65 -23.61 -15.18
CA GLN A 101 -10.46 -24.45 -14.33
C GLN A 101 -10.27 -24.01 -12.88
N TYR A 102 -11.08 -23.04 -12.48
CA TYR A 102 -11.31 -22.77 -11.08
C TYR A 102 -11.93 -24.03 -10.49
N ASN A 103 -11.24 -24.64 -9.53
CA ASN A 103 -11.89 -25.62 -8.67
C ASN A 103 -13.11 -24.90 -8.02
N ASP A 104 -14.08 -25.66 -7.53
CA ASP A 104 -15.21 -25.16 -6.71
C ASP A 104 -14.74 -24.45 -5.40
N VAL A 105 -13.49 -23.96 -5.30
CA VAL A 105 -12.75 -23.44 -4.13
C VAL A 105 -13.40 -22.24 -3.48
N PHE A 106 -14.30 -21.51 -4.14
CA PHE A 106 -15.15 -20.57 -3.41
C PHE A 106 -16.05 -21.28 -2.36
N LYS A 107 -16.18 -22.62 -2.40
CA LYS A 107 -16.75 -23.44 -1.31
C LYS A 107 -15.78 -23.77 -0.18
N GLN A 108 -14.47 -23.54 -0.28
CA GLN A 108 -13.55 -23.68 0.85
C GLN A 108 -13.58 -22.49 1.83
N VAL A 109 -14.51 -21.54 1.63
CA VAL A 109 -15.00 -20.63 2.69
C VAL A 109 -16.52 -20.77 2.86
N GLY A 110 -17.10 -21.89 2.40
CA GLY A 110 -18.51 -22.25 2.50
C GLY A 110 -18.77 -23.51 3.33
N GLY A 111 -17.80 -23.95 4.15
CA GLY A 111 -18.05 -24.84 5.27
C GLY A 111 -18.16 -24.01 6.55
N ASP A 112 -19.05 -24.38 7.47
CA ASP A 112 -19.33 -23.69 8.74
C ASP A 112 -18.11 -23.51 9.68
N ALA A 113 -16.91 -23.93 9.28
CA ALA A 113 -15.66 -23.77 10.02
C ALA A 113 -14.78 -22.71 9.36
N PHE A 114 -14.65 -21.57 10.04
CA PHE A 114 -13.73 -20.50 9.66
C PHE A 114 -12.26 -21.00 9.70
N PRO A 115 -11.39 -20.64 8.75
CA PRO A 115 -9.97 -20.94 8.87
C PRO A 115 -9.42 -20.25 10.11
N SER A 116 -8.67 -20.99 10.93
CA SER A 116 -7.96 -20.40 12.06
C SER A 116 -7.00 -19.31 11.57
N PRO A 117 -6.82 -18.21 12.33
CA PRO A 117 -5.86 -17.17 11.96
C PRO A 117 -4.49 -17.79 11.75
N HIS A 118 -3.87 -17.44 10.63
CA HIS A 118 -2.58 -17.97 10.19
C HIS A 118 -1.46 -17.47 11.10
N PHE A 119 -1.45 -16.16 11.38
CA PHE A 119 -0.62 -15.56 12.41
C PHE A 119 -1.44 -14.82 13.48
N LEU A 120 -0.84 -14.71 14.67
CA LEU A 120 -1.42 -14.04 15.83
C LEU A 120 -0.36 -13.21 16.54
N PHE A 121 -0.63 -11.91 16.71
CA PHE A 121 0.14 -11.02 17.57
C PHE A 121 -0.78 -10.43 18.65
N PRO A 122 -0.91 -11.06 19.82
CA PRO A 122 -1.91 -10.67 20.81
C PRO A 122 -1.57 -9.30 21.43
N GLY A 123 -2.59 -8.47 21.60
CA GLY A 123 -2.52 -7.22 22.37
C GLY A 123 -2.51 -5.92 21.55
N GLU A 124 -2.14 -5.99 20.28
CA GLU A 124 -2.02 -4.80 19.40
C GLU A 124 -2.60 -5.05 18.01
N ASN A 125 -2.92 -3.99 17.28
CA ASN A 125 -3.45 -4.09 15.92
C ASN A 125 -2.33 -3.91 14.89
N ILE A 126 -2.35 -4.70 13.82
CA ILE A 126 -1.40 -4.58 12.71
C ILE A 126 -1.84 -3.47 11.74
N THR A 127 -0.96 -2.50 11.48
CA THR A 127 -1.23 -1.27 10.71
C THR A 127 -0.55 -1.20 9.34
N LYS A 128 0.53 -1.96 9.13
CA LYS A 128 1.21 -2.16 7.84
C LYS A 128 1.82 -3.57 7.82
N LEU A 129 1.80 -4.21 6.66
CA LEU A 129 2.38 -5.53 6.39
C LEU A 129 3.24 -5.43 5.14
N SER A 130 4.41 -6.08 5.14
CA SER A 130 5.26 -6.24 3.96
C SER A 130 5.72 -7.69 3.84
N PRO A 131 5.62 -8.33 2.66
CA PRO A 131 6.26 -9.61 2.45
C PRO A 131 7.78 -9.46 2.54
N LEU A 132 8.43 -10.53 2.96
CA LEU A 132 9.89 -10.63 2.96
C LEU A 132 10.30 -11.71 1.94
N GLN A 133 11.41 -11.49 1.25
CA GLN A 133 12.02 -12.48 0.36
C GLN A 133 12.93 -13.45 1.14
N SER A 134 13.30 -13.11 2.38
CA SER A 134 14.11 -13.96 3.24
C SER A 134 13.47 -15.33 3.51
N SER A 135 14.30 -16.38 3.53
CA SER A 135 13.87 -17.74 3.89
C SER A 135 13.53 -17.91 5.37
N GLU A 136 14.00 -17.00 6.23
CA GLU A 136 13.82 -17.13 7.68
C GLU A 136 12.48 -16.60 8.17
N ASN A 137 12.02 -15.48 7.62
CA ASN A 137 10.77 -14.82 7.97
C ASN A 137 10.03 -14.45 6.69
N THR A 138 8.72 -14.67 6.64
CA THR A 138 7.90 -14.49 5.43
C THR A 138 7.19 -13.15 5.37
N VAL A 139 6.86 -12.56 6.53
CA VAL A 139 6.11 -11.31 6.60
C VAL A 139 6.61 -10.46 7.74
N LEU A 140 6.86 -9.18 7.46
CA LEU A 140 7.08 -8.14 8.46
C LEU A 140 5.78 -7.38 8.71
N GLY A 141 5.40 -7.25 9.98
CA GLY A 141 4.27 -6.42 10.39
C GLY A 141 4.68 -5.29 11.30
N MET A 142 3.96 -4.18 11.20
CA MET A 142 4.01 -3.09 12.17
C MET A 142 2.71 -3.05 12.97
N ALA A 143 2.84 -2.90 14.28
CA ALA A 143 1.73 -2.74 15.20
C ALA A 143 1.40 -1.27 15.47
N THR A 144 0.21 -1.01 16.03
CA THR A 144 -0.27 0.33 16.43
C THR A 144 0.67 1.09 17.37
N ASN A 145 1.40 0.37 18.22
CA ASN A 145 2.41 0.93 19.12
C ASN A 145 3.79 1.10 18.48
N ALA A 146 3.89 1.00 17.15
CA ALA A 146 5.12 1.00 16.35
C ALA A 146 6.05 -0.20 16.57
N SER A 147 5.64 -1.26 17.28
CA SER A 147 6.44 -2.50 17.36
C SER A 147 6.55 -3.16 16.00
N LEU A 148 7.73 -3.70 15.69
CA LEU A 148 7.93 -4.53 14.50
C LEU A 148 7.83 -6.01 14.91
N VAL A 149 7.15 -6.80 14.09
CA VAL A 149 6.91 -8.22 14.31
C VAL A 149 7.22 -9.01 13.06
N TRP A 150 8.03 -10.06 13.20
CA TRP A 150 8.41 -10.95 12.12
C TRP A 150 7.62 -12.24 12.24
N PHE A 151 6.94 -12.61 11.16
CA PHE A 151 6.20 -13.86 11.06
C PHE A 151 6.94 -14.83 10.15
N LYS A 152 6.82 -16.13 10.46
CA LYS A 152 7.42 -17.22 9.70
C LYS A 152 6.38 -18.28 9.40
N GLU A 153 6.40 -18.78 8.17
CA GLU A 153 5.50 -19.87 7.76
C GLU A 153 5.67 -21.11 8.66
N GLY A 154 4.55 -21.70 9.06
CA GLY A 154 4.53 -22.83 10.00
C GLY A 154 4.51 -22.44 11.48
N HIS A 155 4.72 -21.17 11.83
CA HIS A 155 4.64 -20.67 13.20
C HIS A 155 3.48 -19.67 13.36
N ARG A 156 2.54 -19.97 14.26
CA ARG A 156 1.39 -19.09 14.51
C ARG A 156 1.75 -17.78 15.20
N ASN A 157 2.77 -17.80 16.05
CA ASN A 157 3.25 -16.63 16.77
C ASN A 157 4.49 -16.06 16.07
N PRO A 158 4.78 -14.76 16.19
CA PRO A 158 5.97 -14.16 15.59
C PRO A 158 7.25 -14.79 16.14
N THR A 159 8.26 -14.91 15.28
CA THR A 159 9.60 -15.42 15.58
C THR A 159 10.46 -14.38 16.28
N HIS A 160 10.35 -13.12 15.83
CA HIS A 160 11.03 -11.97 16.41
C HIS A 160 10.03 -10.85 16.68
N ILE A 161 10.28 -10.11 17.77
CA ILE A 161 9.47 -8.96 18.17
C ILE A 161 10.43 -7.87 18.62
N MET A 162 10.44 -6.75 17.89
CA MET A 162 11.05 -5.51 18.35
C MET A 162 9.97 -4.73 19.09
N GLN A 163 9.89 -4.95 20.40
CA GLN A 163 8.87 -4.33 21.23
C GLN A 163 9.19 -2.84 21.43
N GLU A 164 8.26 -1.99 21.02
CA GLU A 164 8.21 -0.59 21.41
C GLU A 164 7.23 -0.43 22.56
N MET A 165 7.58 0.39 23.54
CA MET A 165 6.62 0.81 24.54
C MET A 165 6.07 2.17 24.11
N MET A 166 4.79 2.17 23.70
CA MET A 166 4.01 3.40 23.62
C MET A 166 3.15 3.55 24.86
N GLY A 167 3.49 4.57 25.62
CA GLY A 167 3.01 4.82 26.97
C GLY A 167 4.15 5.50 27.72
N PRO A 168 3.84 6.44 28.63
CA PRO A 168 4.88 7.18 29.31
C PRO A 168 5.83 6.18 29.98
N MET A 169 7.10 6.23 29.61
CA MET A 169 8.15 5.85 30.55
C MET A 169 8.21 6.92 31.66
N THR A 170 7.09 7.14 32.35
CA THR A 170 7.03 7.64 33.70
C THR A 170 5.96 6.82 34.41
N THR A 171 6.42 6.00 35.36
CA THR A 171 5.65 5.29 36.38
C THR A 171 4.67 4.18 35.94
N TYR A 172 4.94 2.98 36.45
CA TYR A 172 4.01 1.86 36.65
C TYR A 172 2.54 2.29 36.73
N GLY A 173 1.77 2.07 35.67
CA GLY A 173 0.31 2.18 35.75
C GLY A 173 -0.34 2.74 34.49
N SER A 174 -0.42 1.97 33.40
CA SER A 174 -1.36 2.24 32.31
C SER A 174 -1.67 0.96 31.53
N ILE A 175 -2.21 -0.05 32.21
CA ILE A 175 -2.79 -1.28 31.61
C ILE A 175 -4.19 -1.02 31.00
N HIS A 176 -4.57 0.25 30.77
CA HIS A 176 -5.92 0.64 30.33
C HIS A 176 -5.98 1.53 29.07
N SER A 177 -4.91 1.65 28.27
CA SER A 177 -4.97 2.40 27.00
C SER A 177 -5.75 1.71 25.87
N ILE A 178 -6.27 0.49 26.09
CA ILE A 178 -7.09 -0.31 25.15
C ILE A 178 -8.40 0.40 24.70
N ARG A 179 -8.75 1.58 25.23
CA ARG A 179 -10.08 2.20 25.05
C ARG A 179 -10.17 3.58 24.42
N ASN A 180 -9.10 4.24 23.99
CA ASN A 180 -9.26 5.48 23.21
C ASN A 180 -8.50 5.42 21.88
N SER A 181 -9.28 5.26 20.81
CA SER A 181 -8.87 5.31 19.40
C SER A 181 -8.33 6.68 18.95
N ASP A 182 -8.52 7.75 19.73
CA ASP A 182 -8.13 9.11 19.35
C ASP A 182 -6.68 9.46 19.76
N TYR A 183 -5.91 8.51 20.31
CA TYR A 183 -4.51 8.67 20.74
C TYR A 183 -3.51 7.88 19.87
N LEU A 184 -3.83 7.64 18.60
CA LEU A 184 -2.99 6.80 17.74
C LEU A 184 -1.71 7.52 17.31
N SER A 185 -0.57 6.96 17.69
CA SER A 185 0.73 7.29 17.14
C SER A 185 0.75 7.05 15.64
N VAL A 186 1.33 7.99 14.89
CA VAL A 186 1.61 7.75 13.48
C VAL A 186 2.90 6.95 13.41
N CYS A 187 2.84 5.81 12.73
CA CYS A 187 4.00 4.97 12.53
C CYS A 187 3.98 4.44 11.11
N ASP A 188 5.18 4.33 10.56
CA ASP A 188 5.42 3.77 9.24
C ASP A 188 6.79 3.11 9.22
N PHE A 189 7.00 2.18 8.31
CA PHE A 189 8.30 1.59 8.05
C PHE A 189 8.50 1.32 6.57
N ASP A 190 9.75 1.24 6.19
CA ASP A 190 10.13 0.74 4.88
C ASP A 190 11.36 -0.17 4.99
N LEU A 191 11.47 -1.08 4.03
CA LEU A 191 12.53 -2.07 3.88
C LEU A 191 13.51 -1.58 2.82
N ARG A 192 14.81 -1.67 3.12
CA ARG A 192 15.82 -1.48 2.08
C ARG A 192 15.62 -2.52 0.97
N LYS A 193 16.02 -2.18 -0.27
CA LYS A 193 15.90 -3.07 -1.45
C LYS A 193 16.49 -4.48 -1.24
N ASP A 194 17.57 -4.58 -0.46
CA ASP A 194 18.23 -5.85 -0.12
C ASP A 194 17.66 -6.54 1.14
N GLU A 195 16.63 -5.96 1.74
CA GLU A 195 16.02 -6.35 3.02
C GLU A 195 17.02 -6.41 4.18
N SER A 196 18.21 -5.80 4.09
CA SER A 196 19.22 -5.85 5.16
C SER A 196 18.87 -4.96 6.35
N GLN A 197 18.18 -3.85 6.07
CA GLN A 197 17.83 -2.83 7.04
C GLN A 197 16.39 -2.39 6.88
N ILE A 198 15.80 -1.98 8.00
CA ILE A 198 14.46 -1.39 8.07
C ILE A 198 14.60 0.01 8.64
N VAL A 199 13.98 0.98 8.00
CA VAL A 199 13.74 2.29 8.60
C VAL A 199 12.32 2.34 9.13
N LYS A 200 12.14 2.88 10.32
CA LYS A 200 10.82 3.09 10.91
C LYS A 200 10.72 4.47 11.52
N CYS A 201 9.54 5.06 11.43
CA CYS A 201 9.20 6.28 12.12
C CYS A 201 8.09 6.01 13.15
N GLN A 202 8.16 6.74 14.25
CA GLN A 202 7.22 6.65 15.35
C GLN A 202 6.99 8.06 15.88
N SER A 203 5.76 8.53 15.76
CA SER A 203 5.38 9.90 16.08
C SER A 203 4.31 9.91 17.16
N ASP A 204 4.56 10.62 18.26
CA ASP A 204 3.54 10.90 19.27
C ASP A 204 2.80 12.19 18.89
N ARG A 205 1.50 12.07 18.58
CA ARG A 205 0.65 13.20 18.19
C ARG A 205 0.47 14.24 19.31
N LYS A 206 0.68 13.88 20.59
CA LYS A 206 0.51 14.82 21.71
C LYS A 206 1.72 15.71 21.93
N GLU A 207 2.88 15.08 22.02
CA GLU A 207 4.12 15.77 22.32
C GLU A 207 4.75 16.36 21.06
N GLY A 208 4.28 15.93 19.88
CA GLY A 208 4.86 16.30 18.60
C GLY A 208 6.30 15.79 18.47
N HIS A 209 6.71 14.77 19.22
CA HIS A 209 8.04 14.20 19.09
C HIS A 209 7.98 13.00 18.16
N SER A 210 8.85 12.99 17.14
CA SER A 210 9.03 11.83 16.28
C SER A 210 10.39 11.21 16.51
N THR A 211 10.44 9.90 16.51
CA THR A 211 11.68 9.12 16.55
C THR A 211 11.77 8.32 15.26
N ILE A 212 12.94 8.36 14.63
CA ILE A 212 13.29 7.48 13.52
C ILE A 212 14.28 6.45 14.05
N LYS A 213 14.11 5.18 13.68
CA LYS A 213 15.07 4.12 13.99
C LYS A 213 15.47 3.39 12.73
N VAL A 214 16.77 3.10 12.61
CA VAL A 214 17.32 2.16 11.63
C VAL A 214 17.54 0.85 12.37
N VAL A 215 16.96 -0.22 11.83
CA VAL A 215 16.88 -1.53 12.46
C VAL A 215 17.54 -2.56 11.55
N ASP A 216 18.39 -3.42 12.11
CA ASP A 216 18.99 -4.53 11.38
C ASP A 216 17.95 -5.64 11.18
N ASN A 217 17.91 -6.21 9.98
CA ASN A 217 16.99 -7.27 9.59
C ASN A 217 17.69 -8.59 9.23
N VAL A 218 19.02 -8.63 9.21
CA VAL A 218 19.78 -9.84 8.81
C VAL A 218 20.69 -10.33 9.92
N GLY A 219 21.52 -9.47 10.50
CA GLY A 219 22.51 -9.89 11.51
C GLY A 219 21.86 -10.15 12.87
N GLU A 220 21.46 -9.07 13.53
CA GLU A 220 20.68 -9.09 14.77
C GLU A 220 19.27 -8.58 14.48
N VAL A 221 18.39 -9.47 13.99
CA VAL A 221 17.02 -9.13 13.60
C VAL A 221 16.29 -8.36 14.71
N GLY A 222 15.90 -7.11 14.41
CA GLY A 222 15.19 -6.23 15.33
C GLY A 222 16.08 -5.35 16.21
N ALA A 223 17.41 -5.49 16.14
CA ALA A 223 18.35 -4.62 16.84
C ALA A 223 18.34 -3.21 16.22
N THR A 224 18.30 -2.19 17.07
CA THR A 224 18.39 -0.79 16.61
C THR A 224 19.84 -0.41 16.37
N THR A 225 20.21 -0.21 15.10
CA THR A 225 21.53 0.28 14.70
C THR A 225 21.66 1.77 14.99
N ARG A 226 20.62 2.56 14.67
CA ARG A 226 20.62 4.02 14.88
C ARG A 226 19.27 4.55 15.30
N ARG A 227 19.30 5.69 15.99
CA ARG A 227 18.11 6.42 16.44
C ARG A 227 18.29 7.93 16.21
N PHE A 228 17.32 8.53 15.53
CA PHE A 228 17.21 9.98 15.35
C PHE A 228 15.99 10.48 16.11
N ASN A 229 16.13 11.62 16.80
CA ASN A 229 15.01 12.29 17.46
C ASN A 229 14.71 13.57 16.69
N VAL A 230 13.48 13.69 16.18
CA VAL A 230 12.98 14.85 15.45
C VAL A 230 12.02 15.60 16.37
N PRO A 231 12.47 16.67 17.04
CA PRO A 231 11.65 17.36 18.02
C PRO A 231 10.53 18.15 17.35
N SER A 232 9.41 18.24 18.04
CA SER A 232 8.26 19.09 17.72
C SER A 232 7.53 18.81 16.40
N THR A 233 7.90 17.83 15.58
CA THR A 233 7.24 17.49 14.30
C THR A 233 6.64 16.08 14.32
N VAL A 234 5.49 15.87 13.66
CA VAL A 234 4.90 14.53 13.47
C VAL A 234 5.27 14.03 12.07
N LEU A 235 5.99 12.91 12.00
CA LEU A 235 6.28 12.25 10.74
C LEU A 235 5.10 11.39 10.29
N HIS A 236 4.77 11.49 8.99
CA HIS A 236 3.68 10.74 8.37
C HIS A 236 4.17 9.46 7.72
N SER A 237 5.24 9.53 6.92
CA SER A 237 5.80 8.41 6.17
C SER A 237 7.32 8.44 6.20
N ILE A 238 7.92 7.28 5.95
CA ILE A 238 9.37 7.09 5.83
C ILE A 238 9.63 6.02 4.77
N GLU A 239 10.49 6.32 3.79
CA GLU A 239 10.78 5.40 2.68
C GLU A 239 12.24 5.55 2.25
N PHE A 240 12.89 4.46 1.85
CA PHE A 240 14.22 4.46 1.26
C PHE A 240 14.18 5.02 -0.16
N LEU A 241 15.09 5.94 -0.47
CA LEU A 241 15.31 6.45 -1.82
C LEU A 241 16.38 5.66 -2.59
N ASP A 242 17.30 5.06 -1.83
CA ASP A 242 18.42 4.25 -2.29
C ASP A 242 18.92 3.44 -1.08
N ASP A 243 20.03 2.73 -1.22
CA ASP A 243 20.62 1.86 -0.22
C ASP A 243 20.89 2.48 1.14
N ASN A 244 21.27 3.76 1.18
CA ASN A 244 21.61 4.44 2.43
C ASN A 244 20.75 5.68 2.68
N LEU A 245 20.11 6.20 1.65
CA LEU A 245 19.34 7.43 1.74
C LEU A 245 17.87 7.09 1.94
N PHE A 246 17.25 7.75 2.91
CA PHE A 246 15.82 7.66 3.13
C PHE A 246 15.23 9.04 3.35
N VAL A 247 13.94 9.16 3.07
CA VAL A 247 13.20 10.41 3.10
C VAL A 247 12.02 10.28 4.05
N THR A 248 11.68 11.39 4.70
CA THR A 248 10.51 11.48 5.58
C THR A 248 9.67 12.69 5.23
N CYS A 249 8.35 12.55 5.32
CA CYS A 249 7.42 13.69 5.23
C CYS A 249 6.74 13.94 6.58
N SER A 250 6.35 15.19 6.82
CA SER A 250 5.80 15.64 8.11
C SER A 250 4.52 16.45 7.98
N ASP A 251 3.81 16.58 9.10
CA ASP A 251 2.63 17.42 9.27
C ASP A 251 2.87 18.92 9.07
N ARG A 252 4.15 19.34 9.06
CA ARG A 252 4.57 20.74 8.78
C ARG A 252 5.00 20.96 7.34
N ASN A 253 4.71 20.03 6.45
CA ASN A 253 5.09 20.08 5.04
C ASN A 253 6.59 20.10 4.81
N VAL A 254 7.36 19.60 5.78
CA VAL A 254 8.81 19.44 5.67
C VAL A 254 9.10 18.05 5.12
N ILE A 255 9.89 18.01 4.05
CA ILE A 255 10.49 16.81 3.47
C ILE A 255 11.96 16.81 3.91
N SER A 256 12.36 15.81 4.69
CA SER A 256 13.71 15.69 5.24
C SER A 256 14.41 14.45 4.70
N PHE A 257 15.69 14.59 4.39
CA PHE A 257 16.55 13.56 3.85
C PHE A 257 17.60 13.15 4.88
N TRP A 258 17.82 11.85 4.95
CA TRP A 258 18.63 11.21 5.96
C TRP A 258 19.55 10.19 5.31
N ASP A 259 20.72 9.97 5.89
CA ASP A 259 21.60 8.86 5.53
C ASP A 259 21.69 7.89 6.72
N ALA A 260 21.39 6.61 6.48
CA ALA A 260 21.43 5.54 7.45
C ALA A 260 22.83 5.30 8.05
N ARG A 261 23.87 5.90 7.46
CA ARG A 261 25.26 5.85 7.93
C ARG A 261 25.65 7.06 8.79
N THR A 262 24.88 8.15 8.76
CA THR A 262 25.15 9.37 9.52
C THR A 262 24.26 9.48 10.75
N ASP A 263 24.63 10.33 11.71
CA ASP A 263 23.89 10.52 12.98
C ASP A 263 22.99 11.77 13.00
N SER A 264 22.91 12.49 11.88
CA SER A 264 22.09 13.69 11.73
C SER A 264 21.30 13.68 10.43
N GLU A 265 20.28 14.53 10.37
CA GLU A 265 19.63 14.93 9.13
C GLU A 265 20.67 15.47 8.15
N LEU A 266 20.55 15.10 6.87
CA LEU A 266 21.42 15.64 5.83
C LEU A 266 20.95 17.04 5.43
N TRP A 267 19.68 17.16 5.05
CA TRP A 267 19.04 18.40 4.64
C TRP A 267 17.52 18.22 4.53
N SER A 268 16.79 19.33 4.46
CA SER A 268 15.33 19.35 4.27
C SER A 268 14.88 20.59 3.52
N PHE A 269 13.64 20.53 3.03
CA PHE A 269 12.94 21.69 2.48
C PHE A 269 11.45 21.62 2.82
N THR A 270 10.75 22.74 2.68
CA THR A 270 9.31 22.85 2.93
C THR A 270 8.56 23.05 1.61
N ASP A 271 7.51 22.26 1.39
CA ASP A 271 6.60 22.43 0.25
C ASP A 271 5.15 22.61 0.73
N SER A 272 4.74 23.86 0.92
CA SER A 272 3.43 24.21 1.50
C SER A 272 2.44 24.80 0.50
N ARG A 273 2.69 24.68 -0.81
CA ARG A 273 1.94 25.39 -1.85
C ARG A 273 0.53 24.84 -2.07
N ASP A 274 0.36 23.52 -1.95
CA ASP A 274 -0.82 22.80 -2.46
C ASP A 274 -1.54 21.99 -1.37
N GLY A 275 -1.45 22.46 -0.12
CA GLY A 275 -2.02 21.80 1.05
C GLY A 275 -0.97 21.15 1.96
N ASN A 276 -1.43 20.31 2.87
CA ASN A 276 -0.57 19.59 3.81
C ASN A 276 -0.11 18.26 3.24
N LEU A 277 1.16 17.90 3.45
CA LEU A 277 1.71 16.60 3.05
C LEU A 277 1.05 15.48 3.86
N THR A 278 0.53 14.48 3.17
CA THR A 278 -0.18 13.34 3.79
C THR A 278 0.51 12.01 3.55
N SER A 279 1.19 11.87 2.41
CA SER A 279 1.74 10.61 1.92
C SER A 279 3.03 10.83 1.14
N LEU A 280 3.89 9.82 1.15
CA LEU A 280 5.14 9.78 0.42
C LEU A 280 5.39 8.34 -0.02
N SER A 281 5.92 8.16 -1.23
CA SER A 281 6.35 6.86 -1.75
C SER A 281 7.57 7.05 -2.64
N SER A 282 8.56 6.17 -2.55
CA SER A 282 9.74 6.16 -3.42
C SER A 282 9.62 5.09 -4.51
N SER A 283 10.31 5.28 -5.62
CA SER A 283 10.38 4.27 -6.69
C SER A 283 11.37 3.16 -6.30
N PRO A 284 10.95 1.88 -6.33
CA PRO A 284 11.88 0.78 -6.12
C PRO A 284 12.84 0.56 -7.31
N GLN A 285 12.52 1.05 -8.52
CA GLN A 285 13.33 0.89 -9.73
C GLN A 285 14.28 2.07 -9.98
N LEU A 286 13.86 3.29 -9.62
CA LEU A 286 14.61 4.51 -9.92
C LEU A 286 15.15 5.15 -8.64
N ASP A 287 16.48 5.09 -8.46
CA ASP A 287 17.13 5.67 -7.28
C ASP A 287 16.94 7.18 -7.22
N GLY A 288 16.55 7.68 -6.05
CA GLY A 288 16.31 9.11 -5.82
C GLY A 288 15.02 9.66 -6.44
N PHE A 289 14.16 8.81 -7.01
CA PHE A 289 12.84 9.19 -7.52
C PHE A 289 11.76 8.93 -6.48
N PHE A 290 10.91 9.91 -6.21
CA PHE A 290 9.82 9.76 -5.24
C PHE A 290 8.64 10.69 -5.53
N ALA A 291 7.52 10.40 -4.88
CA ALA A 291 6.27 11.15 -5.00
C ALA A 291 5.79 11.60 -3.61
N THR A 292 5.11 12.74 -3.58
CA THR A 292 4.43 13.24 -2.37
C THR A 292 2.99 13.59 -2.68
N GLY A 293 2.09 13.26 -1.77
CA GLY A 293 0.66 13.58 -1.89
C GLY A 293 0.22 14.58 -0.83
N THR A 294 -0.73 15.44 -1.20
CA THR A 294 -1.28 16.46 -0.31
C THR A 294 -2.76 16.24 0.03
N ASP A 295 -3.23 16.87 1.12
CA ASP A 295 -4.65 16.94 1.44
C ASP A 295 -5.48 17.81 0.49
N GLY A 296 -4.82 18.60 -0.37
CA GLY A 296 -5.42 19.34 -1.49
C GLY A 296 -5.61 18.50 -2.76
N GLY A 297 -5.27 17.21 -2.72
CA GLY A 297 -5.43 16.31 -3.87
C GLY A 297 -4.34 16.42 -4.93
N VAL A 298 -3.23 17.07 -4.60
CA VAL A 298 -2.09 17.24 -5.51
C VAL A 298 -1.04 16.17 -5.21
N ILE A 299 -0.50 15.57 -6.26
CA ILE A 299 0.61 14.62 -6.24
C ILE A 299 1.77 15.28 -6.96
N LYS A 300 2.94 15.32 -6.33
CA LYS A 300 4.16 15.87 -6.94
C LYS A 300 5.20 14.79 -7.10
N LEU A 301 5.85 14.77 -8.26
CA LEU A 301 7.00 13.92 -8.53
C LEU A 301 8.29 14.68 -8.37
N TRP A 302 9.26 14.01 -7.77
CA TRP A 302 10.54 14.58 -7.39
C TRP A 302 11.68 13.66 -7.83
N ASP A 303 12.74 14.27 -8.37
CA ASP A 303 14.03 13.63 -8.57
C ASP A 303 15.05 14.32 -7.68
N LEU A 304 15.76 13.54 -6.86
CA LEU A 304 16.77 14.03 -5.93
C LEU A 304 17.80 14.95 -6.61
N ARG A 305 18.20 14.64 -7.86
CA ARG A 305 19.16 15.42 -8.65
C ARG A 305 18.57 16.78 -9.04
N ALA A 306 17.29 16.80 -9.42
CA ALA A 306 16.57 18.04 -9.74
C ALA A 306 16.43 18.91 -8.48
N ILE A 307 16.06 18.31 -7.34
CA ILE A 307 15.91 19.02 -6.07
C ILE A 307 17.24 19.66 -5.63
N MET A 308 18.36 18.92 -5.75
CA MET A 308 19.68 19.45 -5.39
C MET A 308 20.12 20.64 -6.25
N SER A 309 19.61 20.77 -7.47
CA SER A 309 19.97 21.85 -8.39
C SER A 309 19.04 23.06 -8.29
N GLN A 310 17.73 22.85 -8.24
CA GLN A 310 16.73 23.93 -8.38
C GLN A 310 15.65 23.95 -7.28
N GLN A 311 15.62 22.96 -6.39
CA GLN A 311 14.57 22.78 -5.37
C GLN A 311 13.13 22.85 -5.93
N GLN A 312 12.94 22.29 -7.13
CA GLN A 312 11.64 22.23 -7.80
C GLN A 312 11.21 20.78 -8.03
N GLU A 313 9.89 20.59 -8.00
CA GLU A 313 9.21 19.39 -8.47
C GLU A 313 9.41 19.24 -9.99
N MET A 314 9.36 18.01 -10.49
CA MET A 314 9.42 17.77 -11.93
C MET A 314 8.07 17.98 -12.59
N VAL A 315 7.03 17.41 -11.99
CA VAL A 315 5.66 17.46 -12.47
C VAL A 315 4.70 17.27 -11.31
N SER A 316 3.49 17.83 -11.45
CA SER A 316 2.40 17.66 -10.51
C SER A 316 1.16 17.13 -11.21
N PHE A 317 0.47 16.19 -10.59
CA PHE A 317 -0.83 15.67 -10.97
C PHE A 317 -1.87 16.02 -9.91
N SER A 318 -3.15 16.01 -10.29
CA SER A 318 -4.23 16.29 -9.35
C SER A 318 -5.32 15.24 -9.46
N HIS A 319 -5.83 14.79 -8.31
CA HIS A 319 -7.04 13.97 -8.25
C HIS A 319 -8.23 14.73 -8.82
N SER A 320 -9.18 13.99 -9.39
CA SER A 320 -10.46 14.55 -9.81
C SER A 320 -11.18 15.17 -8.61
N ASP A 321 -11.81 16.33 -8.80
CA ASP A 321 -12.53 17.09 -7.77
C ASP A 321 -11.67 17.47 -6.53
N GLU A 322 -10.34 17.59 -6.68
CA GLU A 322 -9.40 17.95 -5.60
C GLU A 322 -9.52 17.02 -4.37
N GLU A 323 -9.78 15.74 -4.63
CA GLU A 323 -9.93 14.74 -3.58
C GLU A 323 -8.61 14.57 -2.80
N PRO A 324 -8.61 14.64 -1.45
CA PRO A 324 -7.37 14.51 -0.67
C PRO A 324 -6.65 13.18 -0.90
N VAL A 325 -5.34 13.23 -1.16
CA VAL A 325 -4.49 12.05 -1.28
C VAL A 325 -4.26 11.47 0.11
N VAL A 326 -4.52 10.18 0.28
CA VAL A 326 -4.32 9.46 1.56
C VAL A 326 -3.16 8.48 1.49
N ASP A 327 -2.87 7.94 0.31
CA ASP A 327 -1.82 6.94 0.13
C ASP A 327 -1.21 7.03 -1.28
N LEU A 328 0.05 6.64 -1.38
CA LEU A 328 0.82 6.60 -2.63
C LEU A 328 1.66 5.32 -2.66
N GLN A 329 1.77 4.70 -3.84
CA GLN A 329 2.58 3.51 -4.00
C GLN A 329 3.14 3.38 -5.43
N PHE A 330 4.45 3.50 -5.59
CA PHE A 330 5.10 3.14 -6.84
C PHE A 330 4.95 1.64 -7.14
N SER A 331 4.86 1.30 -8.43
CA SER A 331 4.84 -0.08 -8.86
C SER A 331 6.16 -0.77 -8.50
N PRO A 332 6.15 -2.01 -7.97
CA PRO A 332 7.35 -2.80 -7.76
C PRO A 332 7.89 -3.43 -9.04
N THR A 333 7.13 -3.39 -10.14
CA THR A 333 7.54 -4.01 -11.41
C THR A 333 7.71 -3.04 -12.58
N SER A 334 7.05 -1.87 -12.55
CA SER A 334 7.22 -0.81 -13.56
C SER A 334 7.92 0.42 -12.98
N SER A 335 8.82 1.03 -13.77
CA SER A 335 9.53 2.26 -13.39
C SER A 335 8.73 3.54 -13.61
N THR A 336 7.66 3.51 -14.42
CA THR A 336 6.88 4.71 -14.77
C THR A 336 5.52 4.77 -14.05
N GLU A 337 5.09 3.68 -13.43
CA GLU A 337 3.75 3.58 -12.86
C GLU A 337 3.71 3.75 -11.35
N PHE A 338 2.64 4.39 -10.88
CA PHE A 338 2.33 4.47 -9.46
C PHE A 338 0.81 4.57 -9.21
N LEU A 339 0.40 4.22 -7.99
CA LEU A 339 -0.96 4.37 -7.50
C LEU A 339 -1.05 5.54 -6.55
N SER A 340 -2.23 6.14 -6.54
CA SER A 340 -2.62 7.05 -5.47
C SER A 340 -4.04 6.75 -5.01
N VAL A 341 -4.30 6.94 -3.72
CA VAL A 341 -5.58 6.61 -3.09
C VAL A 341 -6.21 7.89 -2.56
N GLY A 342 -7.42 8.18 -3.04
CA GLY A 342 -8.22 9.29 -2.55
C GLY A 342 -8.93 8.97 -1.23
N LYS A 343 -9.32 10.00 -0.48
CA LYS A 343 -10.05 9.88 0.80
C LYS A 343 -11.37 9.10 0.73
N SER A 344 -12.04 9.08 -0.40
CA SER A 344 -13.24 8.29 -0.70
C SER A 344 -12.94 6.80 -0.91
N GLY A 345 -11.68 6.46 -1.21
CA GLY A 345 -11.22 5.12 -1.57
C GLY A 345 -11.09 4.87 -3.06
N ASN A 346 -11.24 5.90 -3.89
CA ASN A 346 -10.85 5.82 -5.30
C ASN A 346 -9.36 5.53 -5.43
N VAL A 347 -8.99 4.67 -6.36
CA VAL A 347 -7.60 4.33 -6.67
C VAL A 347 -7.29 4.80 -8.08
N TYR A 348 -6.40 5.76 -8.20
CA TYR A 348 -5.94 6.32 -9.47
C TYR A 348 -4.64 5.63 -9.86
N HIS A 349 -4.57 5.14 -11.08
CA HIS A 349 -3.39 4.54 -11.70
C HIS A 349 -2.76 5.57 -12.62
N TRP A 350 -1.51 5.89 -12.36
CA TRP A 350 -0.75 6.88 -13.11
C TRP A 350 0.39 6.20 -13.86
N ASP A 351 0.64 6.66 -15.08
CA ASP A 351 1.76 6.27 -15.92
C ASP A 351 2.50 7.53 -16.39
N THR A 352 3.75 7.65 -15.97
CA THR A 352 4.58 8.83 -16.20
C THR A 352 5.33 8.79 -17.52
N ASP A 353 5.19 7.72 -18.30
CA ASP A 353 5.89 7.57 -19.58
C ASP A 353 5.63 8.75 -20.53
N PHE A 354 4.35 9.16 -20.64
CA PHE A 354 3.94 10.30 -21.47
C PHE A 354 4.65 11.61 -21.08
N PHE A 355 4.90 11.83 -19.79
CA PHE A 355 5.65 13.00 -19.32
C PHE A 355 7.11 12.95 -19.76
N PHE A 356 7.75 11.78 -19.70
CA PHE A 356 9.15 11.62 -20.10
C PHE A 356 9.35 11.73 -21.62
N THR A 357 8.34 11.39 -22.42
CA THR A 357 8.42 11.48 -23.88
C THR A 357 8.06 12.87 -24.42
N ASN A 358 7.28 13.66 -23.67
CA ASN A 358 6.69 14.91 -24.17
C ASN A 358 6.99 16.12 -23.27
N GLU A 359 8.11 16.80 -23.54
CA GLU A 359 8.56 17.97 -22.77
C GLU A 359 7.68 19.23 -22.93
N GLU A 360 6.88 19.35 -24.00
CA GLU A 360 6.07 20.54 -24.32
C GLU A 360 4.59 20.43 -23.91
N ALA A 361 4.17 19.33 -23.29
CA ALA A 361 2.78 19.14 -22.90
C ALA A 361 2.37 20.09 -21.76
N ASP A 362 1.17 20.67 -21.84
CA ASP A 362 0.63 21.46 -20.73
C ASP A 362 0.17 20.57 -19.57
N LEU A 363 -0.07 21.16 -18.40
CA LEU A 363 -0.40 20.41 -17.18
C LEU A 363 -1.76 19.68 -17.27
N GLU A 364 -2.73 20.21 -18.02
CA GLU A 364 -4.04 19.58 -18.15
C GLU A 364 -3.94 18.32 -19.03
N ASP A 365 -3.22 18.43 -20.15
CA ASP A 365 -2.93 17.32 -21.04
C ASP A 365 -2.07 16.25 -20.34
N LEU A 366 -1.03 16.66 -19.59
CA LEU A 366 -0.21 15.74 -18.80
C LEU A 366 -1.07 14.96 -17.80
N ASN A 367 -1.93 15.63 -17.04
CA ASN A 367 -2.79 14.97 -16.06
C ASN A 367 -3.75 13.96 -16.74
N ALA A 368 -4.40 14.36 -17.83
CA ALA A 368 -5.33 13.50 -18.56
C ALA A 368 -4.64 12.29 -19.21
N GLN A 369 -3.43 12.46 -19.77
CA GLN A 369 -2.72 11.40 -20.48
C GLN A 369 -1.97 10.45 -19.55
N CYS A 370 -1.48 10.96 -18.41
CA CYS A 370 -0.82 10.15 -17.39
C CYS A 370 -1.83 9.37 -16.53
N LEU A 371 -3.09 9.79 -16.42
CA LEU A 371 -4.14 9.03 -15.74
C LEU A 371 -4.57 7.82 -16.59
N LYS A 372 -3.95 6.67 -16.33
CA LYS A 372 -4.15 5.42 -17.08
C LYS A 372 -5.46 4.73 -16.74
N PHE A 373 -5.84 4.73 -15.45
CA PHE A 373 -7.04 4.02 -14.99
C PHE A 373 -7.57 4.59 -13.66
N LEU A 374 -8.88 4.51 -13.46
CA LEU A 374 -9.55 4.90 -12.21
C LEU A 374 -10.43 3.76 -11.69
N HIS A 375 -10.06 3.21 -10.54
CA HIS A 375 -10.85 2.23 -9.81
C HIS A 375 -11.66 2.90 -8.69
N THR A 376 -12.98 2.88 -8.82
CA THR A 376 -13.90 3.53 -7.85
C THR A 376 -14.48 2.60 -6.79
N GLY A 377 -13.94 1.37 -6.66
CA GLY A 377 -14.36 0.40 -5.64
C GLY A 377 -15.73 -0.25 -5.90
N GLY A 378 -15.89 -1.48 -5.41
CA GLY A 378 -17.09 -2.29 -5.63
C GLY A 378 -18.13 -2.15 -4.51
N SER A 379 -17.75 -1.72 -3.31
CA SER A 379 -18.68 -1.67 -2.17
C SER A 379 -18.87 -0.28 -1.56
N ARG A 380 -20.13 0.18 -1.62
CA ARG A 380 -20.57 1.49 -1.13
C ARG A 380 -21.08 1.49 0.31
N ARG A 381 -20.93 0.33 0.99
CA ARG A 381 -21.26 0.18 2.41
C ARG A 381 -20.01 0.47 3.23
N SER A 382 -20.04 1.53 4.04
CA SER A 382 -19.02 1.75 5.06
C SER A 382 -19.39 0.97 6.32
N MET A 383 -18.53 0.03 6.71
CA MET A 383 -18.68 -0.78 7.91
C MET A 383 -17.58 -0.37 8.91
N GLY A 384 -17.82 0.72 9.64
CA GLY A 384 -16.91 1.24 10.66
C GLY A 384 -15.89 2.27 10.16
N PRO A 385 -15.05 2.82 11.07
CA PRO A 385 -13.95 3.71 10.71
C PRO A 385 -12.84 2.88 10.04
N ASN A 386 -12.55 3.15 8.78
CA ASN A 386 -11.40 2.56 8.10
C ASN A 386 -10.64 3.68 7.39
N ASP A 387 -9.55 4.11 8.03
CA ASP A 387 -8.52 4.94 7.40
C ASP A 387 -8.03 4.23 6.13
N LYS A 388 -7.99 4.99 5.03
CA LYS A 388 -7.76 4.52 3.66
C LYS A 388 -6.31 4.20 3.35
N ARG A 389 -5.40 4.55 4.27
CA ARG A 389 -3.98 4.25 4.18
C ARG A 389 -3.69 2.75 4.30
N ASN A 390 -2.75 2.26 3.49
CA ASN A 390 -2.32 0.86 3.39
C ASN A 390 -3.49 -0.11 3.06
N MET A 391 -4.46 0.35 2.27
CA MET A 391 -5.61 -0.45 1.81
C MET A 391 -5.50 -0.90 0.35
N VAL A 392 -4.43 -0.50 -0.34
CA VAL A 392 -4.11 -0.86 -1.72
C VAL A 392 -2.71 -1.42 -1.72
N ASN A 393 -2.48 -2.46 -2.52
CA ASN A 393 -1.14 -2.98 -2.76
C ASN A 393 -0.99 -3.49 -4.18
N TRP A 394 0.15 -3.22 -4.79
CA TRP A 394 0.63 -3.94 -5.97
C TRP A 394 1.00 -5.37 -5.60
N HIS A 395 0.82 -6.29 -6.54
CA HIS A 395 1.48 -7.58 -6.44
C HIS A 395 2.98 -7.40 -6.70
N PRO A 396 3.87 -7.96 -5.86
CA PRO A 396 5.33 -7.78 -5.97
C PRO A 396 5.97 -8.46 -7.20
N THR A 397 5.20 -9.07 -8.11
CA THR A 397 5.75 -9.97 -9.15
C THR A 397 4.85 -10.05 -10.37
N ILE A 398 3.53 -10.06 -10.16
CA ILE A 398 2.55 -10.11 -11.25
C ILE A 398 2.27 -8.68 -11.71
N ASP A 399 2.65 -8.37 -12.95
CA ASP A 399 2.52 -7.02 -13.50
C ASP A 399 1.08 -6.55 -13.56
N HIS A 400 0.90 -5.28 -13.20
CA HIS A 400 -0.37 -4.55 -13.17
C HIS A 400 -1.48 -5.15 -12.29
N LEU A 401 -1.16 -6.17 -11.46
CA LEU A 401 -2.12 -6.75 -10.54
C LEU A 401 -2.20 -5.93 -9.25
N VAL A 402 -3.39 -5.45 -8.93
CA VAL A 402 -3.66 -4.60 -7.77
C VAL A 402 -4.69 -5.26 -6.86
N GLY A 403 -4.41 -5.26 -5.57
CA GLY A 403 -5.36 -5.61 -4.53
C GLY A 403 -5.90 -4.35 -3.87
N THR A 404 -7.17 -4.38 -3.45
CA THR A 404 -7.81 -3.32 -2.69
C THR A 404 -8.66 -3.89 -1.56
N ILE A 405 -8.74 -3.18 -0.45
CA ILE A 405 -9.78 -3.44 0.55
C ILE A 405 -10.89 -2.42 0.34
N ASP A 406 -12.11 -2.88 0.13
CA ASP A 406 -13.28 -2.03 0.01
C ASP A 406 -13.81 -1.58 1.38
N ASN A 407 -14.66 -0.57 1.37
CA ASN A 407 -15.29 0.00 2.57
C ASN A 407 -16.11 -1.00 3.39
N ASP A 408 -16.54 -2.11 2.80
CA ASP A 408 -17.30 -3.16 3.47
C ASP A 408 -16.46 -4.36 3.91
N CYS A 409 -15.14 -4.16 3.93
CA CYS A 409 -14.10 -5.14 4.26
C CYS A 409 -13.96 -6.29 3.25
N SER A 410 -14.55 -6.19 2.05
CA SER A 410 -14.21 -7.11 0.96
C SER A 410 -12.83 -6.79 0.39
N ILE A 411 -12.15 -7.81 -0.09
CA ILE A 411 -10.87 -7.74 -0.77
C ILE A 411 -11.18 -7.86 -2.26
N GLY A 412 -10.85 -6.83 -3.03
CA GLY A 412 -10.86 -6.86 -4.49
C GLY A 412 -9.45 -7.17 -5.00
N VAL A 413 -9.33 -8.03 -6.00
CA VAL A 413 -8.08 -8.24 -6.73
C VAL A 413 -8.39 -8.05 -8.20
N TYR A 414 -7.68 -7.14 -8.87
CA TYR A 414 -7.97 -6.80 -10.26
C TYR A 414 -6.72 -6.46 -11.05
N LYS A 415 -6.83 -6.60 -12.37
CA LYS A 415 -5.91 -6.07 -13.38
C LYS A 415 -6.70 -5.18 -14.33
N ALA A 416 -6.31 -3.93 -14.42
CA ALA A 416 -7.00 -2.93 -15.24
C ALA A 416 -6.87 -3.27 -16.74
N PHE A 417 -7.89 -2.95 -17.52
CA PHE A 417 -7.80 -2.97 -18.98
C PHE A 417 -7.56 -1.54 -19.47
N THR A 418 -6.39 -1.28 -20.03
CA THR A 418 -5.95 0.08 -20.36
C THR A 418 -5.84 0.33 -21.87
N GLY A 419 -6.11 -0.68 -22.70
CA GLY A 419 -6.15 -0.57 -24.17
C GLY A 419 -4.83 -0.24 -24.88
N ARG A 420 -3.76 0.10 -24.13
CA ARG A 420 -2.45 0.50 -24.68
C ARG A 420 -1.49 -0.67 -25.00
N GLU A 421 -1.78 -1.88 -24.54
CA GLU A 421 -0.90 -3.06 -24.78
C GLU A 421 -0.89 -3.51 -26.26
N ASP A 422 -1.93 -3.15 -27.05
CA ASP A 422 -2.06 -3.58 -28.46
C ASP A 422 -1.26 -2.70 -29.45
N GLU A 423 -0.80 -1.50 -29.05
CA GLU A 423 -0.07 -0.61 -29.95
C GLU A 423 1.42 -0.98 -30.07
N GLN A 424 2.05 -1.44 -28.99
CA GLN A 424 3.48 -1.81 -29.01
C GLN A 424 3.77 -3.11 -29.78
N GLN A 425 2.83 -4.07 -29.79
CA GLN A 425 2.98 -5.30 -30.59
C GLN A 425 2.65 -5.10 -32.07
N GLY A 426 1.96 -4.02 -32.44
CA GLY A 426 1.70 -3.66 -33.83
C GLY A 426 2.95 -3.12 -34.52
N GLU A 427 3.78 -2.35 -33.82
CA GLU A 427 5.01 -1.77 -34.37
C GLU A 427 6.13 -2.82 -34.53
N GLU A 428 6.28 -3.78 -33.61
CA GLU A 428 7.27 -4.86 -33.77
C GLU A 428 6.94 -5.82 -34.93
N ASN A 429 5.67 -5.99 -35.29
CA ASN A 429 5.25 -6.85 -36.41
C ASN A 429 5.24 -6.13 -37.78
N GLU A 430 5.45 -4.81 -37.82
CA GLU A 430 5.58 -4.05 -39.07
C GLU A 430 7.05 -3.86 -39.51
N GLU A 431 8.03 -4.24 -38.67
CA GLU A 431 9.47 -4.17 -38.99
C GLU A 431 10.13 -5.50 -39.43
N GLU A 432 9.38 -6.61 -39.62
CA GLU A 432 9.90 -7.88 -40.19
C GLU A 432 9.63 -8.09 -41.69
#